data_AF-A0A3A5WT89-F1
#
_entry.id   AF-A0A3A5WT89-F1
#
_cell.length_a   1.000
_cell.length_b   1.000
_cell.length_c   1.000
_cell.angle_alpha   90.00
_cell.angle_beta   90.00
_cell.angle_gamma   90.00
#
_symmetry.space_group_name_H-M   'P 1'
#
loop_
_entity.id
_entity.type
_entity.pdbx_description
1 polymer ?
#
loop_
_entity_poly.entity_id
_entity_poly.type
_entity_poly.pdbx_seq_one_letter_code
_entity_poly.pdbx_strand_id
1 'polypeptide(L)'
;MIKNSGYNNRSRFLRDAAIYFAEIQQRGELMNMGANETVEGHLVVYYEHGSDQKLMVSRTGNVEIAAYHHSSRLGHSCHSCVDVVHVKGKAPEVRAVFEQLNSTPNVDKVAFISAPMDPEDCC
;
A
#
# COMPACT_ATOMS: atom_id res chain seq x y z
N MET A 1 4.19 -0.70 -27.52
CA MET A 1 4.50 -0.22 -26.16
C MET A 1 3.46 0.79 -25.67
N ILE A 2 3.41 2.05 -26.14
CA ILE A 2 2.42 3.06 -25.66
C ILE A 2 0.94 2.70 -26.00
N LYS A 3 0.67 2.15 -27.19
CA LYS A 3 -0.69 1.68 -27.52
C LYS A 3 -1.12 0.44 -26.73
N ASN A 4 -0.16 -0.40 -26.32
CA ASN A 4 -0.43 -1.62 -25.57
C ASN A 4 -0.61 -1.34 -24.06
N SER A 5 -0.21 -0.17 -23.58
CA SER A 5 -0.46 0.31 -22.22
C SER A 5 -1.81 1.03 -22.06
N GLY A 6 -2.68 1.01 -23.08
CA GLY A 6 -4.01 1.63 -23.03
C GLY A 6 -4.03 3.16 -23.16
N TYR A 7 -2.88 3.79 -23.42
CA TYR A 7 -2.80 5.24 -23.58
C TYR A 7 -3.11 5.67 -25.01
N ASN A 8 -4.14 6.52 -25.15
CA ASN A 8 -4.54 7.11 -26.43
C ASN A 8 -3.65 8.29 -26.85
N ASN A 9 -2.84 8.84 -25.93
CA ASN A 9 -2.02 10.02 -26.16
C ASN A 9 -0.63 9.86 -25.51
N ARG A 10 0.42 10.13 -26.29
CA ARG A 10 1.82 10.13 -25.84
C ARG A 10 2.08 11.14 -24.73
N SER A 11 1.54 12.36 -24.82
CA SER A 11 1.76 13.39 -23.79
C SER A 11 1.15 12.98 -22.45
N ARG A 12 0.01 12.29 -22.47
CA ARG A 12 -0.60 11.76 -21.25
C ARG A 12 0.24 10.64 -20.64
N PHE A 13 0.70 9.70 -21.47
CA PHE A 13 1.61 8.64 -21.03
C PHE A 13 2.88 9.21 -20.38
N LEU A 14 3.52 10.20 -21.03
CA LEU A 14 4.75 10.82 -20.52
C LEU A 14 4.53 11.62 -19.23
N ARG A 15 3.41 12.35 -19.13
CA ARG A 15 3.05 13.08 -17.91
C ARG A 15 2.84 12.12 -16.73
N ASP A 16 2.01 11.10 -16.92
CA ASP A 16 1.69 10.16 -15.85
C ASP A 16 2.94 9.35 -15.44
N ALA A 17 3.78 8.97 -16.41
CA ALA A 17 5.08 8.35 -16.13
C ALA A 17 6.04 9.27 -15.37
N ALA A 18 6.08 10.57 -15.71
CA ALA A 18 6.89 11.56 -15.01
C ALA A 18 6.39 11.81 -13.59
N ILE A 19 5.08 11.86 -13.36
CA ILE A 19 4.48 11.97 -12.02
C ILE A 19 4.85 10.73 -11.20
N TYR A 20 4.59 9.53 -11.72
CA TYR A 20 4.92 8.28 -11.04
C TYR A 20 6.42 8.17 -10.70
N PHE A 21 7.29 8.53 -11.64
CA PHE A 21 8.73 8.53 -11.40
C PHE A 21 9.16 9.59 -10.40
N ALA A 22 8.56 10.79 -10.43
CA ALA A 22 8.82 11.84 -9.46
C ALA A 22 8.35 11.44 -8.06
N GLU A 23 7.19 10.78 -7.92
CA GLU A 23 6.72 10.24 -6.64
C GLU A 23 7.67 9.19 -6.07
N ILE A 24 8.14 8.25 -6.91
CA ILE A 24 9.17 7.27 -6.52
C ILE A 24 10.44 7.96 -6.04
N GLN A 25 10.90 8.99 -6.75
CA GLN A 25 12.16 9.68 -6.41
C GLN A 25 12.03 10.59 -5.18
N GLN A 26 10.90 11.27 -5.00
CA GLN A 26 10.71 12.24 -3.91
C GLN A 26 10.46 11.56 -2.57
N ARG A 27 9.69 10.48 -2.55
CA ARG A 27 9.27 9.82 -1.31
C ARG A 27 10.04 8.53 -1.04
N GLY A 28 10.62 7.94 -2.09
CA GLY A 28 11.15 6.59 -2.03
C GLY A 28 10.07 5.56 -1.73
N GLU A 29 10.47 4.31 -1.61
CA GLU A 29 9.62 3.30 -0.98
C GLU A 29 9.44 3.66 0.50
N LEU A 30 8.41 3.12 1.16
CA LEU A 30 8.19 3.28 2.62
C LEU A 30 9.50 3.12 3.44
N MET A 31 10.41 2.28 2.96
CA MET A 31 11.74 2.02 3.52
C MET A 31 12.71 3.20 3.53
N ASN A 32 12.54 4.16 2.62
CA ASN A 32 13.43 5.30 2.43
C ASN A 32 12.87 6.61 3.02
N MET A 33 11.61 6.63 3.48
CA MET A 33 10.97 7.80 4.07
C MET A 33 11.60 8.17 5.43
N GLY A 34 11.76 9.47 5.71
CA GLY A 34 12.39 9.96 6.95
C GLY A 34 11.64 9.56 8.22
N ALA A 35 12.35 9.39 9.34
CA ALA A 35 11.75 8.91 10.59
C ALA A 35 10.67 9.85 11.17
N ASN A 36 10.76 11.14 10.88
CA ASN A 36 9.83 12.15 11.38
C ASN A 36 8.63 12.38 10.44
N GLU A 37 8.63 11.79 9.25
CA GLU A 37 7.57 11.96 8.27
C GLU A 37 6.32 11.21 8.70
N THR A 38 5.18 11.87 8.56
CA THR A 38 3.87 11.22 8.68
C THR A 38 3.48 10.74 7.30
N VAL A 39 3.15 9.46 7.19
CA VAL A 39 2.80 8.80 5.94
C VAL A 39 1.34 8.37 6.00
N GLU A 40 0.68 8.45 4.86
CA GLU A 40 -0.69 7.99 4.67
C GLU A 40 -0.77 7.16 3.40
N GLY A 41 -1.52 6.08 3.42
CA GLY A 41 -1.62 5.18 2.28
C GLY A 41 -2.34 3.89 2.60
N HIS A 42 -2.16 2.90 1.73
CA HIS A 42 -2.80 1.61 1.82
C HIS A 42 -1.76 0.51 1.91
N LEU A 43 -1.87 -0.36 2.90
CA LEU A 43 -1.22 -1.66 2.91
C LEU A 43 -2.11 -2.65 2.17
N VAL A 44 -1.60 -3.23 1.10
CA VAL A 44 -2.25 -4.29 0.33
C VAL A 44 -1.53 -5.59 0.64
N VAL A 45 -2.25 -6.53 1.27
CA VAL A 45 -1.69 -7.78 1.76
C VAL A 45 -2.37 -8.96 1.07
N TYR A 46 -1.61 -9.74 0.32
CA TYR A 46 -2.06 -11.00 -0.28
C TYR A 46 -1.61 -12.17 0.59
N TYR A 47 -2.52 -13.09 0.87
CA TYR A 47 -2.25 -14.23 1.74
C TYR A 47 -3.20 -15.40 1.44
N GLU A 48 -2.82 -16.60 1.87
CA GLU A 48 -3.70 -17.78 1.83
C GLU A 48 -4.50 -17.90 3.13
N HIS A 49 -5.80 -18.22 3.02
CA HIS A 49 -6.72 -18.36 4.14
C HIS A 49 -6.42 -19.63 4.95
N GLY A 50 -5.60 -19.48 5.99
CA GLY A 50 -5.47 -20.45 7.07
C GLY A 50 -6.59 -20.28 8.12
N SER A 51 -6.87 -21.33 8.90
CA SER A 51 -7.95 -21.37 9.91
C SER A 51 -7.91 -20.23 10.95
N ASP A 52 -6.76 -19.61 11.16
CA ASP A 52 -6.52 -18.59 12.20
C ASP A 52 -5.88 -17.30 11.66
N GLN A 53 -5.88 -17.11 10.34
CA GLN A 53 -5.16 -16.01 9.70
C GLN A 53 -6.05 -14.77 9.53
N LYS A 54 -6.41 -14.16 10.66
CA LYS A 54 -6.95 -12.80 10.68
C LYS A 54 -5.76 -11.86 10.84
N LEU A 55 -5.31 -11.23 9.76
CA LEU A 55 -4.28 -10.19 9.80
C LEU A 55 -4.87 -8.96 10.51
N MET A 56 -4.96 -9.05 11.83
CA MET A 56 -5.33 -7.94 12.69
C MET A 56 -4.17 -6.96 12.65
N VAL A 57 -4.20 -6.00 11.72
CA VAL A 57 -3.38 -4.80 11.88
C VAL A 57 -3.87 -4.16 13.17
N SER A 58 -3.07 -4.32 14.22
CA SER A 58 -3.45 -3.92 15.56
C SER A 58 -3.71 -2.42 15.57
N ARG A 59 -4.91 -2.00 15.99
CA ARG A 59 -5.28 -0.58 16.20
C ARG A 59 -4.52 0.07 17.36
N THR A 60 -3.40 -0.50 17.78
CA THR A 60 -2.62 -0.07 18.94
C THR A 60 -1.86 1.21 18.61
N GLY A 61 -2.52 2.33 18.87
CA GLY A 61 -1.99 3.62 19.34
C GLY A 61 -1.18 4.48 18.37
N ASN A 62 -0.34 3.86 17.56
CA ASN A 62 0.72 4.55 16.83
C ASN A 62 0.43 4.68 15.32
N VAL A 63 -0.25 3.69 14.76
CA VAL A 63 -0.75 3.73 13.38
C VAL A 63 -2.27 3.81 13.41
N GLU A 64 -2.81 4.91 12.89
CA GLU A 64 -4.23 5.08 12.67
C GLU A 64 -4.69 4.20 11.50
N ILE A 65 -5.82 3.51 11.70
CA ILE A 65 -6.44 2.67 10.68
C ILE A 65 -7.82 3.24 10.36
N ALA A 66 -7.94 3.93 9.23
CA ALA A 66 -9.19 4.58 8.83
C ALA A 66 -10.18 3.59 8.21
N ALA A 67 -9.67 2.61 7.45
CA ALA A 67 -10.49 1.62 6.76
C ALA A 67 -9.77 0.27 6.62
N TYR A 68 -10.57 -0.79 6.58
CA TYR A 68 -10.09 -2.16 6.35
C TYR A 68 -11.08 -2.87 5.44
N HIS A 69 -10.57 -3.41 4.33
CA HIS A 69 -11.36 -4.15 3.35
C HIS A 69 -10.73 -5.53 3.13
N HIS A 70 -11.52 -6.56 3.36
CA HIS A 70 -11.13 -7.95 3.12
C HIS A 70 -11.86 -8.47 1.88
N SER A 71 -11.12 -9.06 0.94
CA SER A 71 -11.68 -9.82 -0.18
C SER A 71 -11.10 -11.22 -0.20
N SER A 72 -11.97 -12.21 -0.04
CA SER A 72 -11.61 -13.63 -0.16
C SER A 72 -11.86 -14.18 -1.56
N ARG A 73 -11.23 -15.31 -1.88
CA ARG A 73 -11.43 -16.08 -3.12
C ARG A 73 -11.04 -15.30 -4.37
N LEU A 74 -9.84 -14.72 -4.35
CA LEU A 74 -9.30 -14.00 -5.49
C LEU A 74 -8.74 -14.96 -6.55
N GLY A 75 -9.07 -14.71 -7.81
CA GLY A 75 -8.62 -15.52 -8.95
C GLY A 75 -9.32 -16.87 -9.04
N HIS A 76 -8.56 -17.92 -9.40
CA HIS A 76 -9.05 -19.30 -9.53
C HIS A 76 -8.84 -20.15 -8.25
N SER A 77 -8.48 -19.53 -7.12
CA SER A 77 -8.24 -20.22 -5.84
C SER A 77 -9.30 -19.86 -4.80
N CYS A 78 -9.82 -20.86 -4.09
CA CYS A 78 -10.75 -20.67 -2.99
C CYS A 78 -10.08 -20.23 -1.67
N HIS A 79 -8.75 -20.21 -1.63
CA HIS A 79 -7.98 -19.89 -0.43
C HIS A 79 -7.25 -18.54 -0.51
N SER A 80 -7.11 -17.92 -1.69
CA SER A 80 -6.42 -16.64 -1.80
C SER A 80 -7.29 -15.48 -1.28
N CYS A 81 -6.72 -14.62 -0.44
CA CYS A 81 -7.34 -13.43 0.13
C CYS A 81 -6.47 -12.19 -0.11
N VAL A 82 -7.10 -11.02 -0.14
CA VAL A 82 -6.43 -9.72 -0.08
C VAL A 82 -7.08 -8.86 0.99
N ASP A 83 -6.24 -8.25 1.81
CA ASP A 83 -6.62 -7.18 2.72
C ASP A 83 -6.07 -5.85 2.20
N VAL A 84 -6.92 -4.83 2.17
CA VAL A 84 -6.53 -3.45 1.90
C VAL A 84 -6.80 -2.64 3.16
N VAL A 85 -5.72 -2.14 3.76
CA VAL A 85 -5.75 -1.43 5.04
C VAL A 85 -5.29 0.00 4.83
N HIS A 86 -6.18 0.97 5.03
CA HIS A 86 -5.82 2.39 5.01
C HIS A 86 -5.14 2.72 6.34
N VAL A 87 -3.88 3.13 6.25
CA VAL A 87 -3.02 3.46 7.39
C VAL A 87 -2.53 4.91 7.32
N LYS A 88 -2.43 5.53 8.49
CA LYS A 88 -1.79 6.84 8.69
C LYS A 88 -0.96 6.81 9.97
N GLY A 89 0.29 7.26 9.91
CA GLY A 89 1.17 7.22 11.09
C GLY A 89 2.58 7.69 10.78
N LYS A 90 3.50 7.61 11.74
CA LYS A 90 4.91 7.90 11.45
C LYS A 90 5.50 6.80 10.56
N ALA A 91 6.33 7.20 9.60
CA ALA A 91 7.02 6.27 8.71
C ALA A 91 7.64 5.04 9.41
N PRO A 92 8.37 5.16 10.54
CA PRO A 92 8.93 4.00 11.25
C PRO A 92 7.87 3.04 11.80
N GLU A 93 6.71 3.54 12.21
CA GLU A 93 5.63 2.73 12.79
C GLU A 93 4.91 1.95 11.69
N VAL A 94 4.64 2.62 10.56
CA VAL A 94 4.07 1.97 9.37
C VAL A 94 5.05 0.96 8.77
N ARG A 95 6.35 1.25 8.78
CA ARG A 95 7.42 0.29 8.41
C ARG A 95 7.40 -0.95 9.30
N ALA A 96 7.31 -0.79 10.61
CA ALA A 96 7.27 -1.91 11.53
C ALA A 96 6.05 -2.83 11.27
N VAL A 97 4.89 -2.23 10.99
CA VAL A 97 3.68 -2.99 10.58
C VAL A 97 3.90 -3.72 9.26
N PHE A 98 4.49 -3.03 8.26
CA PHE A 98 4.81 -3.63 6.97
C PHE A 98 5.74 -4.85 7.12
N GLU A 99 6.83 -4.71 7.89
CA GLU A 99 7.80 -5.78 8.13
C GLU A 99 7.18 -6.96 8.90
N GLN A 100 6.34 -6.67 9.89
CA GLN A 100 5.61 -7.70 10.63
C GLN A 100 4.67 -8.50 9.70
N LEU A 101 3.89 -7.82 8.86
CA LEU A 101 3.00 -8.49 7.91
C LEU A 101 3.81 -9.32 6.90
N ASN A 102 4.92 -8.78 6.39
CA ASN A 102 5.75 -9.45 5.40
C ASN A 102 6.51 -10.67 5.96
N SER A 103 6.71 -10.72 7.29
CA SER A 103 7.30 -11.87 7.99
C SER A 103 6.26 -12.84 8.56
N THR A 104 4.97 -12.57 8.38
CA THR A 104 3.89 -13.44 8.87
C THR A 104 3.76 -14.67 7.96
N PRO A 105 3.70 -15.90 8.51
CA PRO A 105 3.50 -17.12 7.72
C PRO A 105 2.26 -17.04 6.82
N ASN A 106 2.34 -17.64 5.63
CA ASN A 106 1.32 -17.64 4.57
C ASN A 106 0.85 -16.26 4.09
N VAL A 107 1.62 -15.19 4.35
CA VAL A 107 1.52 -13.93 3.60
C VAL A 107 2.40 -14.05 2.37
N ASP A 108 1.80 -13.92 1.19
CA ASP A 108 2.48 -14.06 -0.09
C ASP A 108 3.17 -12.75 -0.50
N LYS A 109 2.51 -11.62 -0.21
CA LYS A 109 2.98 -10.30 -0.63
C LYS A 109 2.35 -9.20 0.21
N VAL A 110 3.18 -8.26 0.65
CA VAL A 110 2.74 -6.96 1.19
C VAL A 110 3.21 -5.85 0.25
N ALA A 111 2.34 -4.90 -0.04
CA ALA A 111 2.68 -3.68 -0.75
C ALA A 111 2.16 -2.46 0.00
N PHE A 112 2.96 -1.40 0.05
CA PHE A 112 2.50 -0.10 0.55
C PHE A 112 2.29 0.83 -0.65
N ILE A 113 1.08 1.38 -0.76
CA ILE A 113 0.71 2.35 -1.78
C ILE A 113 0.46 3.68 -1.06
N SER A 114 1.39 4.63 -1.21
CA SER A 114 1.23 5.95 -0.61
C SER A 114 0.01 6.66 -1.18
N ALA A 115 -0.79 7.30 -0.33
CA ALA A 115 -1.81 8.21 -0.77
C ALA A 115 -1.16 9.44 -1.44
N PRO A 116 -1.76 9.98 -2.52
CA PRO A 116 -1.39 11.30 -3.01
C PRO A 116 -1.51 12.28 -1.85
N MET A 117 -0.48 13.06 -1.56
CA MET A 117 -0.68 14.24 -0.71
C MET A 117 -0.79 15.43 -1.64
N ASP A 118 -1.94 16.09 -1.61
CA ASP A 118 -2.02 17.41 -2.21
C ASP A 118 -1.17 18.38 -1.36
N PRO A 119 -0.28 19.16 -1.98
CA PRO A 119 0.46 20.20 -1.28
C PRO A 119 -0.45 21.36 -0.84
N GLU A 120 -1.65 21.45 -1.41
CA GLU A 120 -2.72 22.30 -0.92
C GLU A 120 -3.66 21.41 -0.09
N ASP A 121 -3.65 21.60 1.24
CA ASP A 121 -4.70 21.10 2.12
C ASP A 121 -6.06 21.55 1.55
N CYS A 122 -6.73 20.67 0.80
CA CYS A 122 -8.09 20.92 0.38
C CYS A 122 -9.00 20.70 1.60
N CYS A 123 -9.31 21.82 2.25
CA CYS A 123 -10.50 22.17 3.03
C CYS A 123 -11.37 21.01 3.53
#